data_AF-A0A4V2AER0-F1
#
_entry.id   AF-A0A4V2AER0-F1
#
_cell.length_a   1.000
_cell.length_b   1.000
_cell.length_c   1.000
_cell.angle_alpha   90.00
_cell.angle_beta   90.00
_cell.angle_gamma   90.00
#
_symmetry.space_group_name_H-M   'P 1'
#
loop_
_entity.id
_entity.type
_entity.pdbx_description
1 polymer ?
#
loop_
_entity_poly.entity_id
_entity_poly.type
_entity_poly.pdbx_seq_one_letter_code
_entity_poly.pdbx_strand_id
1 'polypeptide(L)'
;MIGAVPDSATIASRVLDAMPFAVIGLSRRDTVTIVNPAAETLFQRSAPLLRGRPLTDLLPPDAPLLDFIDRARREGGVMSARSIRVASPHITPIDLDVSASPDGEEGGLVLTFLPVSRNVPDETAAEVNAFAQIARMLGHEVKNPLAGIVGAAQLLARQARDE
;
A
#
# COMPACT_ATOMS: atom_id res chain seq x y z
N MET A 1 -31.88 16.64 9.87
CA MET A 1 -31.76 16.56 8.40
C MET A 1 -30.84 15.40 8.09
N ILE A 2 -31.37 14.25 7.71
CA ILE A 2 -30.56 13.13 7.20
C ILE A 2 -30.27 13.50 5.74
N GLY A 3 -29.04 13.89 5.43
CA GLY A 3 -28.64 14.27 4.07
C GLY A 3 -28.96 13.15 3.09
N ALA A 4 -29.44 13.49 1.89
CA ALA A 4 -29.72 12.51 0.85
C ALA A 4 -28.51 11.61 0.63
N VAL A 5 -28.72 10.29 0.69
CA VAL A 5 -27.66 9.32 0.39
C VAL A 5 -27.27 9.53 -1.07
N PRO A 6 -25.99 9.85 -1.37
CA PRO A 6 -25.55 10.04 -2.74
C PRO A 6 -25.77 8.76 -3.55
N ASP A 7 -26.03 8.91 -4.86
CA ASP A 7 -26.21 7.77 -5.74
C ASP A 7 -24.93 6.91 -5.83
N SER A 8 -25.08 5.67 -6.30
CA SER A 8 -23.99 4.70 -6.37
C SER A 8 -22.82 5.17 -7.24
N ALA A 9 -23.09 5.96 -8.28
CA ALA A 9 -22.05 6.52 -9.17
C ALA A 9 -21.20 7.56 -8.44
N THR A 10 -21.83 8.44 -7.67
CA THR A 10 -21.16 9.45 -6.84
C THR A 10 -20.33 8.79 -5.75
N ILE A 11 -20.86 7.74 -5.11
CA ILE A 11 -20.11 6.97 -4.10
C ILE A 11 -18.89 6.30 -4.75
N ALA A 12 -19.06 5.63 -5.89
CA ALA A 12 -17.98 4.97 -6.60
C ALA A 12 -16.87 5.94 -7.01
N SER A 13 -17.22 7.12 -7.54
CA SER A 13 -16.25 8.17 -7.87
C SER A 13 -15.48 8.62 -6.64
N ARG A 14 -16.17 8.90 -5.52
CA ARG A 14 -15.50 9.32 -4.28
C ARG A 14 -14.57 8.26 -3.73
N VAL A 15 -14.97 6.98 -3.80
CA VAL A 15 -14.12 5.87 -3.37
C VAL A 15 -12.88 5.78 -4.25
N LEU A 16 -13.05 5.83 -5.57
CA LEU A 16 -11.96 5.81 -6.55
C LEU A 16 -10.98 6.98 -6.34
N ASP A 17 -11.51 8.18 -6.13
CA ASP A 17 -10.72 9.40 -5.91
C ASP A 17 -9.95 9.36 -4.58
N ALA A 18 -10.49 8.67 -3.57
CA ALA A 18 -9.88 8.50 -2.27
C ALA A 18 -8.86 7.35 -2.19
N MET A 19 -8.70 6.53 -3.25
CA MET A 19 -7.76 5.41 -3.22
C MET A 19 -6.32 5.92 -3.14
N PRO A 20 -5.49 5.40 -2.21
CA PRO A 20 -4.12 5.88 -2.01
C PRO A 20 -3.14 5.34 -3.06
N PHE A 21 -3.62 4.53 -4.01
CA PHE A 21 -2.84 3.95 -5.08
C PHE A 21 -3.43 4.30 -6.44
N ALA A 22 -2.58 4.30 -7.46
CA ALA A 22 -3.00 4.66 -8.81
C ALA A 22 -3.93 3.59 -9.38
N VAL A 23 -5.02 4.05 -10.00
CA VAL A 23 -5.99 3.21 -10.70
C VAL A 23 -6.21 3.77 -12.10
N ILE A 24 -6.04 2.91 -13.11
CA ILE A 24 -6.31 3.23 -14.51
C ILE A 24 -7.28 2.20 -15.09
N GLY A 25 -8.33 2.67 -15.76
CA GLY A 25 -9.17 1.84 -16.61
C GLY A 25 -8.67 1.88 -18.04
N LEU A 26 -8.75 0.75 -18.75
CA LEU A 26 -8.41 0.59 -20.15
C LEU A 26 -9.57 -0.05 -20.90
N SER A 27 -9.88 0.49 -22.06
CA SER A 27 -10.75 -0.20 -23.02
C SER A 27 -10.05 -1.39 -23.69
N ARG A 28 -10.78 -2.12 -24.55
CA ARG A 28 -10.24 -3.18 -25.41
C ARG A 28 -9.12 -2.73 -26.35
N ARG A 29 -9.01 -1.43 -26.65
CA ARG A 29 -7.98 -0.84 -27.51
C ARG A 29 -6.90 -0.09 -26.72
N ASP A 30 -6.70 -0.47 -25.45
CA ASP A 30 -5.73 0.14 -24.53
C ASP A 30 -5.86 1.66 -24.39
N THR A 31 -7.06 2.18 -24.68
CA THR A 31 -7.39 3.58 -24.47
C THR A 31 -7.81 3.78 -23.03
N VAL A 32 -7.21 4.78 -22.36
CA VAL A 32 -7.47 5.10 -20.96
C VAL A 32 -8.91 5.59 -20.78
N THR A 33 -9.69 4.91 -19.95
CA THR A 33 -11.11 5.20 -19.66
C THR A 33 -11.30 5.80 -18.27
N ILE A 34 -10.57 5.29 -17.28
CA ILE A 34 -10.64 5.71 -15.89
C ILE A 34 -9.27 6.17 -15.42
N VAL A 35 -9.23 7.24 -14.64
CA VAL A 35 -8.02 7.79 -14.02
C VAL A 35 -8.44 8.38 -12.69
N ASN A 36 -7.78 7.98 -11.60
CA ASN A 36 -7.93 8.59 -10.29
C ASN A 36 -6.78 9.58 -9.97
N PRO A 37 -6.87 10.41 -8.92
CA PRO A 37 -5.84 11.39 -8.58
C PRO A 37 -4.45 10.79 -8.31
N ALA A 38 -4.39 9.59 -7.74
CA ALA A 38 -3.12 8.89 -7.54
C ALA A 38 -2.47 8.49 -8.88
N ALA A 39 -3.26 8.14 -9.91
CA ALA A 39 -2.76 7.92 -11.26
C ALA A 39 -2.30 9.23 -11.92
N GLU A 40 -3.00 10.35 -11.72
CA GLU A 40 -2.51 11.65 -12.21
C GLU A 40 -1.13 11.99 -11.64
N THR A 41 -0.92 11.69 -10.36
CA THR A 41 0.35 11.88 -9.66
C THR A 41 1.43 10.94 -10.20
N LEU A 42 1.11 9.66 -10.38
CA LEU A 42 2.04 8.67 -10.92
C LEU A 42 2.49 9.02 -12.34
N PHE A 43 1.55 9.44 -13.19
CA PHE A 43 1.81 9.75 -14.60
C PHE A 43 2.22 11.21 -14.84
N GLN A 44 2.26 12.04 -13.79
CA GLN A 44 2.59 13.47 -13.85
C GLN A 44 1.75 14.24 -14.89
N ARG A 45 0.48 13.85 -15.05
CA ARG A 45 -0.46 14.39 -16.05
C ARG A 45 -1.87 14.36 -15.49
N SER A 46 -2.66 15.38 -15.81
CA SER A 46 -4.05 15.44 -15.36
C SER A 46 -4.93 14.42 -16.09
N ALA A 47 -6.05 14.05 -15.48
CA ALA A 47 -7.00 13.09 -16.01
C ALA A 47 -7.52 13.47 -17.42
N PRO A 48 -7.81 14.74 -17.74
CA PRO A 48 -8.17 15.14 -19.11
C PRO A 48 -7.06 14.93 -20.15
N LEU A 49 -5.79 14.93 -19.74
CA LEU A 49 -4.66 14.65 -20.64
C LEU A 49 -4.40 13.16 -20.82
N LEU A 50 -4.87 12.33 -19.89
CA LEU A 50 -4.70 10.88 -19.90
C LEU A 50 -5.89 10.17 -20.54
N ARG A 51 -7.12 10.54 -20.17
CA ARG A 51 -8.35 9.90 -20.68
C ARG A 51 -8.49 10.06 -22.20
N GLY A 52 -8.94 9.00 -22.85
CA GLY A 52 -9.12 8.96 -24.30
C GLY A 52 -7.81 8.77 -25.09
N ARG A 53 -6.65 8.69 -24.43
CA ARG A 53 -5.38 8.37 -25.10
C ARG A 53 -5.04 6.89 -25.03
N PRO A 54 -4.41 6.33 -26.06
CA PRO A 54 -3.83 5.00 -25.97
C PRO A 54 -2.66 5.01 -24.99
N LEU A 55 -2.51 3.93 -24.21
CA LEU A 55 -1.45 3.81 -23.22
C LEU A 55 -0.04 3.87 -23.85
N THR A 56 0.09 3.48 -25.12
CA THR A 56 1.33 3.58 -25.91
C THR A 56 1.79 5.02 -26.16
N ASP A 57 0.93 6.03 -26.02
CA ASP A 57 1.34 7.45 -26.05
C ASP A 57 1.99 7.90 -24.73
N LEU A 58 1.80 7.11 -23.67
CA LEU A 58 2.24 7.40 -22.32
C LEU A 58 3.49 6.59 -21.93
N LEU A 59 3.77 5.50 -22.63
CA LEU A 59 4.83 4.55 -22.30
C LEU A 59 5.70 4.25 -23.53
N PRO A 60 6.98 3.92 -23.35
CA PRO A 60 7.81 3.36 -24.41
C PRO A 60 7.19 2.09 -25.02
N PRO A 61 7.39 1.83 -26.33
CA PRO A 61 6.86 0.63 -26.99
C PRO A 61 7.34 -0.70 -26.38
N ASP A 62 8.49 -0.70 -25.72
CA ASP A 62 9.12 -1.84 -25.05
C ASP A 62 8.84 -1.89 -23.54
N ALA A 63 7.87 -1.11 -23.06
CA ALA A 63 7.53 -1.07 -21.64
C ALA A 63 6.96 -2.44 -21.19
N PRO A 64 7.53 -3.08 -20.13
CA PRO A 64 7.07 -4.37 -19.63
C PRO A 64 5.60 -4.39 -19.18
N LEU A 65 5.04 -3.21 -18.86
CA LEU A 65 3.63 -3.04 -18.54
C LEU A 65 2.71 -3.40 -19.72
N LEU A 66 3.13 -3.13 -20.97
CA LEU A 66 2.33 -3.45 -22.15
C LEU A 66 2.20 -4.97 -22.33
N ASP A 67 3.31 -5.70 -22.21
CA ASP A 67 3.30 -7.17 -22.26
C ASP A 67 2.42 -7.80 -21.16
N PHE A 68 2.45 -7.20 -19.96
CA PHE A 68 1.61 -7.61 -18.84
C PHE A 68 0.12 -7.42 -19.15
N ILE A 69 -0.27 -6.27 -19.72
CA ILE A 69 -1.66 -5.97 -20.11
C ILE A 69 -2.14 -6.95 -21.17
N ASP A 70 -1.33 -7.19 -22.20
CA ASP A 70 -1.63 -8.14 -23.28
C ASP A 70 -1.84 -9.55 -22.73
N ARG A 71 -1.01 -9.96 -21.77
CA ARG A 71 -1.15 -11.26 -21.11
C ARG A 71 -2.42 -11.33 -20.26
N ALA A 72 -2.69 -10.32 -19.42
CA ALA A 72 -3.88 -10.27 -18.59
C ALA A 72 -5.16 -10.35 -19.42
N ARG A 73 -5.18 -9.69 -20.58
CA ARG A 73 -6.29 -9.70 -21.53
C ARG A 73 -6.54 -11.09 -22.13
N ARG A 74 -5.49 -11.86 -22.42
CA ARG A 74 -5.62 -13.24 -22.94
C ARG A 74 -6.09 -14.23 -21.87
N GLU A 75 -5.66 -14.05 -20.62
CA GLU A 75 -6.03 -14.96 -19.53
C GLU A 75 -7.47 -14.71 -19.02
N GLY A 76 -7.99 -13.48 -19.16
CA GLY A 76 -9.41 -13.16 -18.89
C GLY A 76 -9.81 -13.16 -17.40
N GLY A 77 -8.84 -13.21 -16.49
CA GLY A 77 -9.03 -13.18 -15.04
C GLY A 77 -8.21 -12.09 -14.36
N VAL A 78 -8.25 -12.06 -13.03
CA VAL A 78 -7.39 -11.15 -12.24
C VAL A 78 -5.96 -11.67 -12.27
N MET A 79 -5.02 -10.80 -12.67
CA MET A 79 -3.59 -11.12 -12.72
C MET A 79 -2.79 -10.07 -11.97
N SER A 80 -1.71 -10.48 -11.33
CA SER A 80 -0.77 -9.58 -10.65
C SER A 80 0.66 -9.90 -11.05
N ALA A 81 1.48 -8.87 -11.18
CA ALA A 81 2.91 -8.97 -11.42
C ALA A 81 3.65 -8.05 -10.46
N ARG A 82 4.83 -8.50 -10.03
CA ARG A 82 5.66 -7.75 -9.08
C ARG A 82 6.76 -7.00 -9.80
N SER A 83 7.10 -5.83 -9.26
CA SER A 83 8.25 -5.04 -9.73
C SER A 83 8.27 -4.80 -11.25
N ILE A 84 7.12 -4.46 -11.83
CA ILE A 84 7.05 -3.95 -13.20
C ILE A 84 7.65 -2.55 -13.22
N ARG A 85 8.70 -2.38 -14.04
CA ARG A 85 9.29 -1.08 -14.31
C ARG A 85 8.33 -0.25 -15.16
N VAL A 86 7.89 0.88 -14.61
CA VAL A 86 7.12 1.91 -15.33
C VAL A 86 8.03 3.12 -15.51
N ALA A 87 8.19 3.54 -16.76
CA ALA A 87 8.96 4.71 -17.15
C ALA A 87 8.26 5.42 -18.30
N SER A 88 8.39 6.74 -18.36
CA SER A 88 7.95 7.54 -19.51
C SER A 88 8.83 8.78 -19.62
N PRO A 89 8.73 9.55 -20.72
CA PRO A 89 9.46 10.82 -20.85
C PRO A 89 9.23 11.81 -19.69
N HIS A 90 8.15 11.66 -18.93
CA HIS A 90 7.81 12.52 -17.79
C HIS A 90 7.79 11.81 -16.43
N ILE A 91 8.02 10.49 -16.42
CA ILE A 91 7.97 9.67 -15.21
C ILE A 91 9.36 9.12 -14.95
N THR A 92 9.96 9.50 -13.82
CA THR A 92 11.18 8.86 -13.33
C THR A 92 10.94 7.36 -13.19
N PRO A 93 11.80 6.49 -13.76
CA PRO A 93 11.60 5.05 -13.73
C PRO A 93 11.36 4.52 -12.31
N ILE A 94 10.24 3.83 -12.11
CA ILE A 94 9.81 3.29 -10.82
C ILE A 94 9.38 1.83 -10.99
N ASP A 95 9.69 1.00 -9.99
CA ASP A 95 9.17 -0.38 -9.94
C ASP A 95 7.86 -0.38 -9.16
N LEU A 96 6.83 -1.00 -9.71
CA LEU A 96 5.49 -1.10 -9.12
C LEU A 96 5.02 -2.55 -9.14
N ASP A 97 4.32 -2.96 -8.08
CA ASP A 97 3.47 -4.14 -8.13
C ASP A 97 2.17 -3.73 -8.85
N VAL A 98 1.83 -4.45 -9.92
CA VAL A 98 0.69 -4.11 -10.80
C VAL A 98 -0.30 -5.26 -10.79
N SER A 99 -1.59 -4.94 -10.67
CA SER A 99 -2.66 -5.90 -10.90
C SER A 99 -3.58 -5.44 -12.01
N ALA A 100 -4.11 -6.38 -12.78
CA ALA A 100 -5.10 -6.18 -13.82
C ALA A 100 -6.32 -7.04 -13.52
N SER A 101 -7.52 -6.46 -13.58
CA SER A 101 -8.78 -7.19 -13.47
C SER A 101 -9.73 -6.78 -14.61
N PRO A 102 -10.55 -7.68 -15.14
CA PRO A 102 -11.64 -7.31 -16.04
C PRO A 102 -12.57 -6.28 -15.39
N ASP A 103 -13.04 -5.29 -16.15
CA ASP A 103 -13.97 -4.26 -15.66
C ASP A 103 -15.46 -4.63 -15.87
N GLY A 104 -15.71 -5.76 -16.53
CA GLY A 104 -17.04 -6.25 -16.87
C GLY A 104 -17.46 -5.98 -18.32
N GLU A 105 -16.77 -5.08 -19.02
CA GLU A 105 -16.92 -4.85 -20.46
C GLU A 105 -16.02 -5.80 -21.28
N GLU A 106 -16.41 -6.09 -22.52
CA GLU A 106 -15.65 -7.03 -23.36
C GLU A 106 -14.24 -6.50 -23.66
N GLY A 107 -13.25 -7.09 -22.99
CA GLY A 107 -11.87 -6.63 -23.07
C GLY A 107 -11.65 -5.28 -22.38
N GLY A 108 -12.46 -4.85 -21.43
CA GLY A 108 -12.06 -3.77 -20.54
C GLY A 108 -11.20 -4.29 -19.38
N LEU A 109 -10.29 -3.47 -18.89
CA LEU A 109 -9.39 -3.80 -17.78
C LEU A 109 -9.31 -2.63 -16.79
N VAL A 110 -9.19 -2.93 -15.50
CA VAL A 110 -8.79 -2.01 -14.45
C VAL A 110 -7.41 -2.43 -13.96
N LEU A 111 -6.47 -1.49 -14.02
CA LEU A 111 -5.11 -1.62 -13.53
C LEU A 111 -4.96 -0.91 -12.19
N THR A 112 -4.32 -1.55 -11.23
CA THR A 112 -3.88 -0.94 -9.98
C THR A 112 -2.36 -0.96 -9.89
N PHE A 113 -1.77 0.12 -9.40
CA PHE A 113 -0.32 0.24 -9.24
C PHE A 113 0.02 0.54 -7.78
N LEU A 114 0.75 -0.36 -7.16
CA LEU A 114 1.22 -0.23 -5.79
C LEU A 114 2.74 -0.08 -5.81
N PRO A 115 3.33 0.75 -4.93
CA PRO A 115 4.76 0.73 -4.70
C PRO A 115 5.20 -0.71 -4.40
N VAL A 116 6.34 -1.13 -4.95
CA VAL A 116 6.93 -2.41 -4.52
C VAL A 116 7.13 -2.31 -3.02
N SER A 117 6.45 -3.21 -2.29
CA SER A 117 6.73 -3.42 -0.87
C SER A 117 8.13 -4.02 -0.80
N ARG A 118 9.15 -3.17 -0.82
CA ARG A 118 10.44 -3.54 -0.27
C ARG A 118 10.10 -3.89 1.16
N ASN A 119 10.30 -5.15 1.56
CA ASN A 119 10.65 -5.38 2.95
C ASN A 119 11.92 -4.55 3.17
N VAL A 120 11.74 -3.27 3.47
CA VAL A 120 12.74 -2.51 4.19
C VAL A 120 12.94 -3.38 5.42
N PRO A 121 14.12 -3.95 5.68
CA PRO A 121 14.43 -4.34 7.04
C PRO A 121 14.29 -3.03 7.79
N ASP A 122 13.15 -2.89 8.44
CA ASP A 122 12.69 -1.68 9.07
C ASP A 122 13.73 -1.41 10.16
N GLU A 123 14.75 -0.59 9.86
CA GLU A 123 15.79 -0.21 10.82
C GLU A 123 15.11 0.37 12.06
N THR A 124 13.96 1.01 11.85
CA THR A 124 13.05 1.48 12.90
C THR A 124 12.38 0.33 13.66
N ALA A 125 11.92 -0.75 13.00
CA ALA A 125 11.43 -1.93 13.73
C ALA A 125 12.53 -2.70 14.46
N ALA A 126 13.76 -2.77 13.91
CA ALA A 126 14.89 -3.40 14.58
C ALA A 126 15.29 -2.59 15.82
N GLU A 127 15.38 -1.26 15.72
CA GLU A 127 15.62 -0.37 16.86
C GLU A 127 14.47 -0.39 17.87
N VAL A 128 13.21 -0.34 17.42
CA VAL A 128 12.04 -0.41 18.31
C VAL A 128 11.95 -1.78 18.99
N ASN A 129 12.26 -2.88 18.30
CA ASN A 129 12.32 -4.20 18.92
C ASN A 129 13.50 -4.33 19.89
N ALA A 130 14.66 -3.75 19.56
CA ALA A 130 15.82 -3.71 20.46
C ALA A 130 15.51 -2.88 21.72
N PHE A 131 14.93 -1.69 21.57
CA PHE A 131 14.45 -0.86 22.68
C PHE A 131 13.38 -1.57 23.51
N ALA A 132 12.43 -2.26 22.85
CA ALA A 132 11.39 -3.02 23.55
C ALA A 132 11.95 -4.23 24.30
N GLN A 133 13.02 -4.88 23.79
CA GLN A 133 13.74 -5.94 24.51
C GLN A 133 14.52 -5.39 25.70
N ILE A 134 15.24 -4.27 25.53
CA ILE A 134 15.97 -3.58 26.60
C ILE A 134 14.98 -3.14 27.69
N ALA A 135 13.84 -2.55 27.32
CA ALA A 135 12.79 -2.15 28.26
C ALA A 135 12.18 -3.36 29.00
N ARG A 136 12.05 -4.52 28.34
CA ARG A 136 11.62 -5.76 28.99
C ARG A 136 12.66 -6.29 29.97
N MET A 137 13.94 -6.33 29.59
CA MET A 137 15.03 -6.74 30.49
C MET A 137 15.14 -5.83 31.71
N LEU A 138 15.10 -4.50 31.51
CA LEU A 138 15.04 -3.53 32.60
C LEU A 138 13.81 -3.73 33.50
N GLY A 139 12.65 -4.01 32.91
CA GLY A 139 11.43 -4.31 33.67
C GLY A 139 11.55 -5.56 34.54
N HIS A 140 12.29 -6.58 34.09
CA HIS A 140 12.60 -7.77 34.88
C HIS A 140 13.68 -7.49 35.94
N GLU A 141 14.68 -6.67 35.64
CA GLU A 141 15.77 -6.31 36.55
C GLU A 141 15.38 -5.30 37.63
N VAL A 142 14.35 -4.47 37.44
CA VAL A 142 13.80 -3.57 38.48
C VAL A 142 12.89 -4.32 39.45
N LYS A 143 12.18 -5.35 38.97
CA LYS A 143 11.34 -6.20 39.84
C LYS A 143 12.17 -7.00 40.85
N ASN A 144 13.38 -7.41 40.49
CA ASN A 144 14.27 -8.20 41.35
C ASN A 144 14.74 -7.46 42.63
N PRO A 145 15.28 -6.23 42.59
CA PRO A 145 15.63 -5.46 43.78
C PRO A 145 14.38 -5.00 44.55
N LEU A 146 13.26 -4.72 43.88
CA LEU A 146 12.02 -4.38 44.58
C LEU A 146 11.46 -5.58 45.37
N ALA A 147 11.49 -6.78 44.79
CA ALA A 147 11.16 -8.03 45.49
C ALA A 147 12.14 -8.31 46.64
N GLY A 148 13.43 -8.01 46.45
CA GLY A 148 14.44 -8.07 47.50
C GLY A 148 14.16 -7.13 48.67
N ILE A 149 13.82 -5.86 48.39
CA ILE A 149 13.48 -4.86 49.41
C ILE A 149 12.20 -5.25 50.16
N VAL A 150 11.16 -5.72 49.45
CA VAL A 150 9.92 -6.20 50.07
C VAL A 150 10.18 -7.44 50.93
N GLY A 151 11.01 -8.38 50.47
CA GLY A 151 11.39 -9.55 51.24
C GLY A 151 12.18 -9.20 52.51
N ALA A 152 13.14 -8.26 52.41
CA ALA A 152 13.88 -7.75 53.56
C ALA A 152 12.96 -7.02 54.54
N ALA A 153 12.04 -6.18 54.06
CA ALA A 153 11.04 -5.51 54.89
C ALA A 153 10.10 -6.49 55.60
N GLN A 154 9.71 -7.59 54.94
CA GLN A 154 8.91 -8.65 55.57
C GLN A 154 9.68 -9.42 56.65
N LEU A 155 10.98 -9.66 56.46
CA LEU A 155 11.83 -10.27 57.48
C LEU A 155 11.99 -9.36 58.70
N LEU A 156 12.24 -8.07 58.49
CA LEU A 156 12.29 -7.07 59.57
C LEU A 156 10.95 -6.98 60.31
N ALA A 157 9.82 -6.99 59.60
CA ALA A 157 8.49 -6.95 60.21
C ALA A 157 8.11 -8.23 60.98
N ARG A 158 8.71 -9.38 60.65
CA ARG A 158 8.57 -10.62 61.44
C ARG A 158 9.39 -10.59 62.71
N GLN A 159 10.65 -10.15 62.62
CA GLN A 159 11.52 -9.99 63.79
C GLN A 159 10.93 -9.01 64.81
N ALA A 160 10.33 -7.90 64.36
CA ALA A 160 9.64 -6.94 65.22
C ALA A 160 8.29 -7.42 65.81
N ARG A 161 7.78 -8.60 65.40
CA ARG A 161 6.59 -9.25 65.99
C ARG A 161 6.92 -10.39 66.95
N ASP A 162 8.16 -10.89 66.89
CA ASP A 162 8.68 -11.95 67.75
C ASP A 162 9.48 -11.40 68.96
N GLU A 163 9.53 -10.05 69.10
CA GLU A 163 9.84 -9.31 70.34
C GLU A 163 8.55 -8.78 70.98
#